data_AF-A0A5S3XZ18-F1
#
_entry.id   AF-A0A5S3XZ18-F1
#
_cell.length_a   1.000
_cell.length_b   1.000
_cell.length_c   1.000
_cell.angle_alpha   90.00
_cell.angle_beta   90.00
_cell.angle_gamma   90.00
#
_symmetry.space_group_name_H-M   'P 1'
#
loop_
_entity.id
_entity.type
_entity.pdbx_description
1 polymer ?
#
loop_
_entity_poly.entity_id
_entity_poly.type
_entity_poly.pdbx_seq_one_letter_code
_entity_poly.pdbx_strand_id
1 'polypeptide(L)' 'QIAEPGQSAAPHEHKLAIGIDLGTTNSLVATVQSGEAKTLTDVFGTAMLPSVVRYQQQQIIVGQEAQQ' A
#
# COMPACT_ATOMS: atom_id res chain seq x y z
N GLN A 1 3.29 17.54 -3.58
CA GLN A 1 4.55 18.26 -3.83
C GLN A 1 4.43 18.90 -5.20
N ILE A 2 4.38 20.23 -5.27
CA ILE A 2 4.46 20.95 -6.55
C ILE A 2 5.94 21.19 -6.87
N ALA A 3 6.36 20.85 -8.08
CA ALA A 3 7.73 21.03 -8.53
C ALA A 3 7.88 22.43 -9.13
N GLU A 4 8.92 23.15 -8.74
CA GLU A 4 9.25 24.46 -9.32
C GLU A 4 9.94 24.31 -10.69
N PRO A 5 9.87 25.33 -11.57
CA PRO A 5 10.49 25.31 -12.89
C PRO A 5 12.01 25.09 -12.79
N GLY A 6 12.48 23.97 -13.35
CA GLY A 6 13.91 23.58 -13.34
C GLY A 6 14.25 22.40 -12.43
N GLN A 7 13.35 21.96 -11.56
CA GLN A 7 13.50 20.72 -10.78
C GLN A 7 12.72 19.54 -11.39
N SER A 8 12.85 19.33 -12.69
CA SER A 8 12.46 18.05 -13.27
C SER A 8 13.38 16.98 -12.67
N ALA A 9 12.80 15.98 -12.00
CA ALA A 9 13.54 14.80 -11.56
C ALA A 9 14.31 14.21 -12.75
N ALA A 10 15.52 13.70 -12.51
CA ALA A 10 16.31 13.11 -13.59
C ALA A 10 15.47 12.02 -14.27
N PRO A 11 15.49 11.91 -15.61
CA PRO A 11 14.61 11.02 -16.39
C PRO A 11 14.73 9.52 -16.05
N HIS A 12 15.68 9.15 -15.19
CA HIS A 12 15.96 7.78 -14.74
C HIS A 12 15.59 7.55 -13.27
N GLU A 13 15.17 8.60 -12.55
CA GLU A 13 14.69 8.48 -11.17
C GLU A 13 13.22 8.06 -11.20
N HIS A 14 12.99 6.76 -11.35
CA HIS A 14 11.65 6.20 -11.24
C HIS A 14 11.14 6.40 -9.81
N LYS A 15 10.30 7.42 -9.61
CA LYS A 15 9.54 7.57 -8.38
C LYS A 15 8.57 6.40 -8.27
N LEU A 16 8.93 5.41 -7.45
CA LEU A 16 8.03 4.32 -7.07
C LEU A 16 6.94 4.93 -6.20
N ALA A 17 5.74 5.04 -6.76
CA ALA A 17 4.56 5.51 -6.06
C ALA A 17 3.59 4.34 -5.90
N ILE A 18 2.95 4.28 -4.73
CA ILE A 18 1.85 3.38 -4.46
C ILE A 18 0.64 4.19 -4.01
N GLY A 19 -0.55 3.72 -4.39
CA GLY A 19 -1.81 4.12 -3.79
C GLY A 19 -2.11 3.20 -2.62
N ILE A 20 -2.52 3.78 -1.49
CA ILE A 20 -2.98 3.04 -0.32
C ILE A 20 -4.41 3.50 -0.06
N ASP A 21 -5.34 2.55 -0.01
CA ASP A 21 -6.70 2.78 0.45
C ASP A 21 -6.85 2.21 1.86
N LEU A 22 -7.18 3.07 2.82
CA LEU A 22 -7.29 2.77 4.24
C LEU A 22 -8.76 2.78 4.67
N GLY A 23 -9.51 1.78 4.21
CA GLY A 23 -10.91 1.61 4.57
C GLY A 23 -11.09 1.16 6.02
N THR A 24 -12.30 1.32 6.55
CA THR A 24 -12.64 0.93 7.92
C THR A 24 -12.72 -0.59 8.12
N THR A 25 -13.15 -1.34 7.10
CA THR A 25 -13.25 -2.80 7.15
C THR A 25 -12.04 -3.49 6.53
N ASN A 26 -11.61 -3.01 5.37
CA ASN A 26 -10.46 -3.55 4.65
C ASN A 26 -9.62 -2.42 4.07
N SER A 27 -8.35 -2.72 3.84
CA SER A 27 -7.35 -1.88 3.17
C SER A 27 -6.78 -2.62 1.97
N LEU A 28 -6.26 -1.88 0.99
CA LEU A 28 -5.50 -2.43 -0.14
C LEU A 28 -4.37 -1.51 -0.55
N VAL A 29 -3.43 -2.06 -1.31
CA VAL A 29 -2.35 -1.30 -1.95
C VAL A 29 -2.42 -1.50 -3.46
N ALA A 30 -2.19 -0.44 -4.23
CA ALA A 30 -2.17 -0.47 -5.68
C ALA A 30 -1.00 0.33 -6.24
N THR A 31 -0.65 0.07 -7.49
CA THR A 31 0.31 0.84 -8.28
C THR A 31 -0.23 1.05 -9.69
N VAL A 32 0.34 1.99 -10.44
CA VAL A 32 0.13 2.08 -11.88
C VAL A 32 1.24 1.31 -12.59
N GLN A 33 0.87 0.28 -13.35
CA GLN A 33 1.77 -0.51 -14.18
C GLN A 33 1.30 -0.39 -15.64
N SER A 34 2.19 0.07 -16.53
CA SER A 34 1.88 0.24 -17.96
C SER A 34 0.64 1.11 -18.24
N GLY A 35 0.40 2.12 -17.40
CA GLY A 35 -0.76 3.02 -17.53
C GLY A 35 -2.05 2.51 -16.88
N GLU A 36 -2.06 1.29 -16.34
CA GLU A 36 -3.23 0.68 -15.69
C GLU A 36 -3.03 0.55 -14.17
N ALA A 37 -4.09 0.79 -13.41
CA ALA A 37 -4.08 0.56 -11.97
C ALA A 37 -4.15 -0.94 -11.67
N LYS A 38 -3.23 -1.42 -10.84
CA LYS A 38 -3.15 -2.82 -10.43
C LYS A 38 -2.98 -2.93 -8.93
N THR A 39 -3.75 -3.81 -8.30
CA THR A 39 -3.59 -4.14 -6.88
C THR A 39 -2.35 -4.98 -6.64
N LEU A 40 -1.67 -4.73 -5.52
CA LEU A 40 -0.57 -5.54 -5.04
C LEU A 40 -1.13 -6.59 -4.08
N THR A 41 -0.78 -7.85 -4.30
CA THR A 41 -1.16 -8.95 -3.41
C THR A 41 -0.13 -9.11 -2.31
N ASP A 42 -0.57 -9.58 -1.15
CA ASP A 42 0.31 -10.06 -0.10
C ASP A 42 1.04 -11.36 -0.49
N VAL A 43 1.82 -11.90 0.45
CA VAL A 43 2.58 -13.15 0.29
C VAL A 43 1.71 -14.39 0.07
N PHE A 44 0.40 -14.29 0.34
CA PHE A 44 -0.59 -15.36 0.14
C PHE A 44 -1.42 -15.16 -1.14
N GLY A 45 -1.11 -14.13 -1.94
CA GLY A 45 -1.86 -13.81 -3.16
C GLY A 45 -3.17 -13.05 -2.90
N THR A 46 -3.39 -12.53 -1.68
CA THR A 46 -4.60 -11.79 -1.33
C THR A 46 -4.38 -10.29 -1.52
N ALA A 47 -5.30 -9.62 -2.23
CA ALA A 47 -5.22 -8.18 -2.48
C ALA A 47 -5.89 -7.33 -1.38
N MET A 48 -6.86 -7.89 -0.65
CA MET A 48 -7.64 -7.20 0.38
C MET A 48 -7.21 -7.65 1.77
N LEU A 49 -6.79 -6.70 2.60
CA LEU A 49 -6.37 -6.96 3.98
C LEU A 49 -7.39 -6.37 4.97
N PRO A 50 -7.83 -7.12 5.99
CA PRO A 50 -8.61 -6.57 7.09
C PRO A 50 -7.97 -5.36 7.76
N SER A 51 -8.75 -4.30 7.99
CA SER A 51 -8.32 -3.10 8.70
C SER A 51 -8.42 -3.29 10.22
N VAL A 52 -7.67 -4.25 10.75
CA VAL A 52 -7.69 -4.59 12.18
C VAL A 52 -6.28 -4.71 12.73
N VAL A 53 -6.13 -4.28 13.98
CA VAL A 53 -4.92 -4.41 14.78
C VAL A 53 -5.28 -5.08 16.10
N ARG A 54 -4.57 -6.14 16.46
CA ARG A 54 -4.71 -6.85 17.73
C ARG A 54 -3.42 -6.67 18.54
N TYR A 55 -3.55 -6.03 19.70
CA TYR A 55 -2.45 -5.87 20.64
C TYR A 55 -2.41 -7.06 21.60
N GLN A 56 -1.23 -7.65 21.77
CA GLN A 56 -0.95 -8.67 22.76
C GLN A 56 0.21 -8.20 23.65
N GLN A 57 0.46 -8.91 24.76
CA GLN A 57 1.50 -8.53 25.73
C GLN A 57 2.91 -8.39 25.11
N GLN A 58 3.21 -9.16 24.05
CA GLN A 58 4.55 -9.24 23.45
C GLN A 58 4.57 -8.91 21.96
N GLN A 59 3.41 -8.67 21.34
CA GLN A 59 3.33 -8.47 19.89
C GLN A 59 2.13 -7.63 19.47
N ILE A 60 2.27 -6.99 18.32
CA ILE A 60 1.19 -6.33 17.58
C ILE A 60 0.94 -7.18 16.35
N ILE A 61 -0.29 -7.66 16.20
CA ILE A 61 -0.74 -8.46 15.05
C ILE A 61 -1.62 -7.56 14.19
N VAL A 62 -1.47 -7.64 12.86
CA VAL A 62 -2.22 -6.83 11.90
C VAL A 62 -2.86 -7.70 10.83
N GLY A 63 -3.94 -7.22 10.21
CA GLY A 63 -4.53 -7.87 9.06
C GLY A 63 -5.25 -9.19 9.38
N GLN A 64 -5.10 -10.19 8.52
CA GLN A 64 -5.82 -11.46 8.62
C GLN A 64 -5.61 -12.17 9.97
N GLU A 65 -4.37 -12.24 10.44
CA GLU A 65 -4.04 -12.90 11.72
C GLU A 65 -4.69 -12.19 12.92
N ALA A 66 -4.94 -10.89 12.82
CA ALA A 66 -5.58 -10.13 13.90
C ALA A 66 -7.10 -10.36 13.98
N GLN A 67 -7.75 -10.92 12.94
CA GLN A 67 -9.18 -11.28 12.99
C GLN A 67 -9.47 -12.57 13.77
N GLN A 68 -8.48 -13.46 13.96
CA GLN A 68 -8.64 -14.74 14.65
C GLN A 68 -8.50 -14.61 16.16
#